data_AF-A0A6A5WFN7-F1
#
_entry.id   AF-A0A6A5WFN7-F1
#
_cell.length_a   1.000
_cell.length_b   1.000
_cell.length_c   1.000
_cell.angle_alpha   90.00
_cell.angle_beta   90.00
_cell.angle_gamma   90.00
#
_symmetry.space_group_name_H-M   'P 1'
#
loop_
_entity.id
_entity.type
_entity.pdbx_description
1 polymer ?
#
loop_
_entity_poly.entity_id
_entity_poly.type
_entity_poly.pdbx_seq_one_letter_code
_entity_poly.pdbx_strand_id
1 'polypeptide(L)'
;YFRKGFVFKVLWPELAGDSVRNITIVSHGVGKGEKLFVKIRWFVVVREGHNSASCLAIQTYGRKGVTDTKLKSEHAIMYTGDAAPEPLATERPIHYTDPKMGDPIQVIANKKWEKLDVLSRVNFRKIYTVEHNVKVNAFGQV
;
A
#
# COMPACT_ATOMS: atom_id res chain seq x y z
N TYR A 1 -9.96 9.71 -13.64
CA TYR A 1 -9.91 9.81 -12.16
C TYR A 1 -8.74 9.00 -11.62
N PHE A 2 -8.59 7.72 -11.99
CA PHE A 2 -7.40 6.93 -11.69
C PHE A 2 -6.26 7.20 -12.70
N ARG A 3 -5.53 8.30 -12.49
CA ARG A 3 -4.34 8.65 -13.29
C ARG A 3 -3.06 8.09 -12.67
N LYS A 4 -2.01 7.89 -13.47
CA LYS A 4 -0.71 7.44 -12.94
C LYS A 4 -0.23 8.33 -11.78
N GLY A 5 0.21 7.71 -10.69
CA GLY A 5 0.66 8.35 -9.45
C GLY A 5 -0.47 8.74 -8.48
N PHE A 6 -1.75 8.55 -8.84
CA PHE A 6 -2.86 8.80 -7.92
C PHE A 6 -2.80 7.85 -6.72
N VAL A 7 -2.80 8.41 -5.51
CA VAL A 7 -2.76 7.69 -4.24
C VAL A 7 -4.10 7.75 -3.54
N PHE A 8 -4.63 6.61 -3.13
CA PHE A 8 -5.95 6.50 -2.50
C PHE A 8 -6.05 5.33 -1.53
N LYS A 9 -7.11 5.36 -0.71
CA LYS A 9 -7.53 4.28 0.19
C LYS A 9 -8.84 3.67 -0.29
N VAL A 10 -8.99 2.36 -0.13
CA VAL A 10 -10.22 1.63 -0.47
C VAL A 10 -10.47 0.54 0.57
N LEU A 11 -11.76 0.22 0.80
CA LEU A 11 -12.13 -0.99 1.54
C LEU A 11 -11.90 -2.20 0.63
N TRP A 12 -10.98 -3.08 1.04
CA TRP A 12 -10.52 -4.21 0.26
C TRP A 12 -10.86 -5.53 0.96
N PRO A 13 -11.58 -6.46 0.31
CA PRO A 13 -11.84 -7.79 0.85
C PRO A 13 -10.55 -8.62 0.84
N GLU A 14 -10.27 -9.28 1.96
CA GLU A 14 -9.12 -10.18 2.13
C GLU A 14 -9.60 -11.62 2.34
N LEU A 15 -8.79 -12.58 1.88
CA LEU A 15 -9.00 -13.99 2.20
C LEU A 15 -8.69 -14.22 3.68
N ALA A 16 -9.44 -15.12 4.33
CA ALA A 16 -9.37 -15.38 5.77
C ALA A 16 -7.95 -15.70 6.31
N GLY A 17 -7.04 -16.19 5.46
CA GLY A 17 -5.65 -16.49 5.82
C GLY A 17 -4.71 -15.29 5.97
N ASP A 18 -5.06 -14.11 5.43
CA ASP A 18 -4.19 -12.91 5.48
C ASP A 18 -4.49 -12.03 6.71
N SER A 19 -4.63 -12.69 7.87
CA SER A 19 -5.04 -12.12 9.14
C SER A 19 -3.91 -11.37 9.86
N VAL A 20 -3.22 -10.46 9.15
CA VAL A 20 -2.40 -9.43 9.79
C VAL A 20 -3.33 -8.44 10.49
N ARG A 21 -3.30 -8.43 11.82
CA ARG A 21 -4.10 -7.60 12.72
C ARG A 21 -3.99 -6.11 12.35
N ASN A 22 -4.99 -5.57 11.66
CA ASN A 22 -5.35 -4.15 11.64
C ASN A 22 -6.71 -4.02 10.93
N ILE A 23 -7.72 -3.65 11.73
CA ILE A 23 -9.13 -3.37 11.38
C ILE A 23 -9.77 -4.41 10.45
N THR A 24 -10.38 -5.43 11.06
CA THR A 24 -11.31 -6.32 10.37
C THR A 24 -12.72 -5.74 10.52
N ILE A 25 -13.33 -5.28 9.43
CA ILE A 25 -14.80 -5.16 9.40
C ILE A 25 -15.31 -6.55 9.01
N VAL A 26 -15.90 -7.26 9.98
CA VAL A 26 -16.64 -8.49 9.71
C VAL A 26 -18.05 -8.06 9.30
N SER A 27 -18.37 -8.10 8.02
CA SER A 27 -19.79 -8.12 7.63
C SER A 27 -20.29 -9.55 7.74
N HIS A 28 -21.43 -9.76 8.39
CA HIS A 28 -22.17 -11.02 8.26
C HIS A 28 -22.46 -11.22 6.76
N GLY A 29 -21.91 -12.28 6.17
CA GLY A 29 -22.12 -12.56 4.75
C GLY A 29 -23.60 -12.66 4.43
N VAL A 30 -24.00 -12.12 3.28
CA VAL A 30 -25.32 -12.39 2.68
C VAL A 30 -25.30 -13.84 2.19
N GLY A 31 -25.59 -14.78 3.09
CA GLY A 31 -25.69 -16.22 2.82
C GLY A 31 -24.66 -17.10 3.55
N LYS A 32 -25.15 -18.20 4.15
CA LYS A 32 -24.39 -19.35 4.70
C LYS A 32 -23.30 -19.09 5.76
N GLY A 33 -23.40 -18.01 6.55
CA GLY A 33 -22.58 -17.87 7.77
C GLY A 33 -21.08 -17.63 7.54
N GLU A 34 -20.68 -17.33 6.29
CA GLU A 34 -19.30 -16.97 5.98
C GLU A 34 -18.98 -15.55 6.47
N LYS A 35 -17.79 -15.37 7.05
CA LYS A 35 -17.29 -14.07 7.52
C LYS A 35 -16.48 -13.43 6.40
N LEU A 36 -16.94 -12.29 5.90
CA LEU A 36 -16.16 -11.47 4.99
C LEU A 36 -15.22 -10.57 5.80
N PHE A 37 -13.92 -10.64 5.53
CA PHE A 37 -12.91 -9.81 6.17
C PHE A 37 -12.55 -8.66 5.24
N VAL A 38 -12.89 -7.43 5.62
CA VAL A 38 -12.55 -6.23 4.84
C VAL A 38 -11.58 -5.36 5.62
N LYS A 39 -10.53 -4.87 4.93
CA LYS A 39 -9.52 -3.96 5.49
C LYS A 39 -9.34 -2.73 4.61
N ILE A 40 -8.89 -1.63 5.20
CA ILE A 40 -8.47 -0.46 4.40
C ILE A 40 -7.12 -0.79 3.74
N ARG A 41 -7.07 -0.73 2.41
CA ARG A 41 -5.83 -0.85 1.64
C ARG A 41 -5.50 0.45 0.93
N TRP A 42 -4.23 0.80 0.96
CA TRP A 42 -3.70 1.96 0.26
C TRP A 42 -3.10 1.52 -1.07
N PHE A 43 -3.31 2.33 -2.11
CA PHE A 43 -2.85 2.05 -3.45
C PHE A 43 -2.26 3.30 -4.09
N VAL A 44 -1.30 3.07 -4.99
CA VAL A 44 -0.85 4.03 -6.00
C VAL A 44 -1.10 3.46 -7.39
N VAL A 45 -1.65 4.26 -8.30
CA VAL A 45 -1.87 3.88 -9.70
C VAL A 45 -0.54 3.91 -10.45
N VAL A 46 -0.19 2.83 -11.15
CA VAL A 46 1.02 2.75 -11.99
C VAL A 46 0.70 2.69 -13.48
N ARG A 47 -0.51 2.28 -13.85
CA ARG A 47 -0.99 2.24 -15.23
C ARG A 47 -2.48 2.54 -15.30
N GLU A 48 -2.86 3.44 -16.20
CA GLU A 48 -4.24 3.78 -16.52
C GLU A 48 -4.84 2.73 -17.46
N GLY A 49 -6.13 2.44 -17.30
CA GLY A 49 -6.91 1.62 -18.21
C GLY A 49 -8.29 2.24 -18.43
N HIS A 50 -9.14 1.59 -19.23
CA HIS A 50 -10.45 2.14 -19.60
C HIS A 50 -11.44 2.10 -18.43
N ASN A 51 -11.65 0.91 -17.84
CA ASN A 51 -12.60 0.67 -16.74
C ASN A 51 -11.92 0.31 -15.42
N SER A 52 -10.62 0.08 -15.44
CA SER A 52 -9.81 -0.27 -14.28
C SER A 52 -8.39 0.24 -14.44
N ALA A 53 -7.66 0.29 -13.33
CA ALA A 53 -6.28 0.73 -13.28
C ALA A 53 -5.40 -0.33 -12.61
N SER A 54 -4.16 -0.47 -13.08
CA SER A 54 -3.15 -1.27 -12.39
C SER A 54 -2.53 -0.45 -11.28
N CYS A 55 -2.52 -1.01 -10.07
CA CYS A 55 -2.11 -0.35 -8.85
C CYS A 55 -1.10 -1.20 -8.09
N LEU A 56 -0.25 -0.54 -7.30
CA LEU A 56 0.62 -1.19 -6.31
C LEU A 56 0.14 -0.86 -4.91
N ALA A 57 0.18 -1.85 -4.03
CA ALA A 57 -0.23 -1.67 -2.65
C ALA A 57 0.84 -0.91 -1.85
N ILE A 58 0.38 0.01 -1.00
CA ILE A 58 1.21 0.68 0.01
C ILE A 58 0.91 0.00 1.35
N GLN A 59 1.95 -0.47 2.03
CA GLN A 59 1.83 -1.30 3.22
C GLN A 59 2.81 -0.86 4.31
N THR A 60 2.39 -0.99 5.56
CA THR A 60 3.27 -0.80 6.73
C THR A 60 3.74 -2.12 7.34
N TYR A 61 3.25 -3.24 6.83
CA TYR A 61 3.51 -4.58 7.35
C TYR A 61 3.23 -4.69 8.86
N GLY A 62 2.09 -4.13 9.30
CA GLY A 62 1.75 -4.07 10.71
C GLY A 62 2.70 -3.18 11.52
N ARG A 63 3.12 -2.05 10.93
CA ARG A 63 4.12 -1.12 11.49
C ARG A 63 5.49 -1.74 11.74
N LYS A 64 5.88 -2.74 10.93
CA LYS A 64 7.20 -3.40 11.01
C LYS A 64 8.10 -3.12 9.81
N GLY A 65 7.57 -2.47 8.77
CA GLY A 65 8.29 -2.34 7.50
C GLY A 65 8.56 -3.65 6.82
N VAL A 66 9.42 -3.62 5.81
CA VAL A 66 9.73 -4.82 5.02
C VAL A 66 10.49 -5.79 5.91
N THR A 67 9.87 -6.91 6.25
CA THR A 67 10.46 -7.97 7.07
C THR A 67 11.62 -8.65 6.36
N ASP A 68 12.53 -9.26 7.10
CA ASP A 68 13.66 -10.09 6.63
C ASP A 68 13.26 -11.16 5.59
N THR A 69 12.06 -11.73 5.72
CA THR A 69 11.50 -12.71 4.77
C THR A 69 11.10 -12.15 3.41
N LYS A 70 11.27 -10.85 3.16
CA LYS A 70 10.87 -10.16 1.92
C LYS A 70 12.08 -9.48 1.27
N LEU A 71 12.09 -9.50 -0.06
CA LEU A 71 13.14 -8.87 -0.85
C LEU A 71 13.02 -7.34 -0.75
N LYS A 72 14.09 -6.68 -0.29
CA LYS A 72 14.07 -5.22 -0.05
C LYS A 72 13.94 -4.44 -1.35
N SER A 73 14.58 -4.93 -2.41
CA SER A 73 14.53 -4.34 -3.76
C SER A 73 13.16 -4.36 -4.42
N GLU A 74 12.21 -5.17 -3.93
CA GLU A 74 10.82 -5.14 -4.37
C GLU A 74 10.01 -4.03 -3.68
N HIS A 75 10.66 -3.13 -2.93
CA HIS A 75 10.01 -2.09 -2.14
C HIS A 75 10.71 -0.75 -2.26
N ALA A 76 9.95 0.31 -2.08
CA ALA A 76 10.46 1.65 -1.84
C ALA A 76 9.66 2.33 -0.73
N ILE A 77 10.27 3.31 -0.07
CA ILE A 77 9.60 4.16 0.92
C ILE A 77 8.66 5.09 0.17
N MET A 78 7.39 5.15 0.57
CA MET A 78 6.47 6.20 0.13
C MET A 78 6.19 7.13 1.30
N TYR A 79 6.41 8.42 1.13
CA TYR A 79 6.36 9.38 2.23
C TYR A 79 5.64 10.68 1.85
N THR A 80 5.20 11.40 2.87
CA THR A 80 4.66 12.77 2.74
C THR A 80 5.53 13.73 3.53
N GLY A 81 5.67 14.97 3.06
CA GLY A 81 6.54 15.99 3.67
C GLY A 81 7.83 16.18 2.88
N ASP A 82 8.75 16.97 3.43
CA ASP A 82 9.92 17.49 2.68
C ASP A 82 11.12 16.53 2.68
N ALA A 83 11.16 15.57 3.61
CA ALA A 83 12.25 14.62 3.74
C ALA A 83 11.72 13.19 3.89
N ALA A 84 12.33 12.27 3.16
CA ALA A 84 12.07 10.84 3.32
C ALA A 84 12.59 10.35 4.68
N PRO A 85 11.86 9.46 5.37
CA PRO A 85 12.42 8.77 6.53
C PRO A 85 13.54 7.81 6.10
N GLU A 86 14.48 7.56 7.01
CA GLU A 86 15.50 6.54 6.83
C GLU A 86 14.90 5.12 6.86
N PRO A 87 15.41 4.17 6.05
CA PRO A 87 15.03 2.77 6.16
C PRO A 87 15.34 2.22 7.57
N LEU A 88 14.47 1.34 8.08
CA LEU A 88 14.74 0.62 9.32
C LEU A 88 16.02 -0.22 9.18
N ALA A 89 16.69 -0.52 10.29
CA ALA A 89 17.86 -1.40 10.27
C ALA A 89 17.58 -2.75 9.59
N THR A 90 16.37 -3.30 9.78
CA THR A 90 15.89 -4.55 9.17
C THR A 90 15.56 -4.43 7.68
N GLU A 91 15.51 -3.21 7.13
CA GLU A 91 15.25 -2.92 5.72
C GLU A 91 16.52 -2.60 4.95
N ARG A 92 17.65 -2.48 5.65
CA ARG A 92 18.96 -2.28 5.03
C ARG A 92 19.49 -3.61 4.46
N PRO A 93 20.28 -3.55 3.38
CA PRO A 93 21.05 -4.69 2.89
C PRO A 93 21.84 -5.33 4.03
N ILE A 94 21.82 -6.67 4.14
CA ILE A 94 22.63 -7.38 5.14
C ILE A 94 24.06 -7.48 4.61
N HIS A 95 24.19 -7.83 3.34
CA HIS A 95 25.45 -7.84 2.61
C HIS A 95 25.52 -6.66 1.63
N TYR A 96 26.74 -6.18 1.34
CA TYR A 96 26.96 -5.08 0.40
C TYR A 96 26.42 -5.39 -1.02
N THR A 97 26.39 -6.68 -1.37
CA THR A 97 25.86 -7.17 -2.65
C THR A 97 24.34 -7.30 -2.67
N ASP A 98 23.66 -7.25 -1.51
CA ASP A 98 22.21 -7.38 -1.48
C ASP A 98 21.57 -6.14 -2.10
N PRO A 99 20.59 -6.32 -2.99
CA PRO A 99 19.96 -5.20 -3.66
C PRO A 99 19.15 -4.37 -2.66
N LYS A 100 19.39 -3.05 -2.68
CA LYS A 100 18.76 -2.08 -1.78
C LYS A 100 17.29 -1.89 -2.15
N MET A 101 16.53 -1.27 -1.25
CA MET A 101 15.22 -0.70 -1.59
C MET A 101 15.37 0.30 -2.75
N GLY A 102 14.29 0.45 -3.54
CA GLY A 102 14.20 1.51 -4.52
C GLY A 102 14.16 2.89 -3.88
N ASP A 103 14.40 3.92 -4.70
CA ASP A 103 14.45 5.31 -4.24
C ASP A 103 13.13 5.74 -3.56
N PRO A 104 13.19 6.54 -2.48
CA PRO A 104 12.00 7.06 -1.83
C PRO A 104 11.12 7.88 -2.78
N ILE A 105 9.80 7.65 -2.71
CA ILE A 105 8.81 8.29 -3.57
C ILE A 105 7.97 9.23 -2.71
N GLN A 106 8.03 10.52 -3.01
CA GLN A 106 7.22 11.53 -2.34
C GLN A 106 5.76 11.44 -2.80
N VAL A 107 4.84 11.71 -1.89
CA VAL A 107 3.42 11.90 -2.17
C VAL A 107 3.00 13.27 -1.66
N ILE A 108 2.39 14.05 -2.54
CA ILE A 108 1.73 15.29 -2.20
C ILE A 108 0.29 14.98 -1.80
N ALA A 109 0.01 15.07 -0.50
CA ALA A 109 -1.34 14.86 0.02
C ALA A 109 -2.26 16.03 -0.38
N ASN A 110 -3.52 15.72 -0.71
CA ASN A 110 -4.53 16.72 -1.07
C ASN A 110 -4.84 17.66 0.10
N LYS A 111 -4.71 17.16 1.34
CA LYS A 111 -4.95 17.92 2.58
C LYS A 111 -3.64 18.01 3.36
N LYS A 112 -3.26 19.21 3.78
CA LYS A 112 -1.98 19.49 4.45
C LYS A 112 -1.77 18.70 5.76
N TRP A 113 -2.84 18.33 6.45
CA TRP A 113 -2.78 17.57 7.70
C TRP A 113 -2.76 16.05 7.51
N GLU A 114 -3.10 15.56 6.31
CA GLU A 114 -3.05 14.13 6.02
C GLU A 114 -1.62 13.71 5.70
N LYS A 115 -1.17 12.62 6.35
CA LYS A 115 0.18 12.08 6.18
C LYS A 115 0.14 10.59 5.94
N LEU A 116 1.12 10.10 5.18
CA LEU A 116 1.44 8.68 5.17
C LEU A 116 2.11 8.32 6.49
N ASP A 117 1.91 7.08 6.93
CA ASP A 117 2.72 6.56 8.02
C ASP A 117 4.19 6.57 7.59
N VAL A 118 5.11 6.93 8.48
CA VAL A 118 6.56 6.89 8.22
C VAL A 118 7.03 5.50 7.79
N LEU A 119 6.22 4.48 8.12
CA LEU A 119 6.41 3.10 7.75
C LEU A 119 5.67 2.70 6.46
N SER A 120 5.29 3.62 5.59
CA SER A 120 4.60 3.31 4.33
C SER A 120 5.57 2.86 3.23
N ARG A 121 5.39 1.64 2.70
CA ARG A 121 6.21 1.08 1.63
C ARG A 121 5.35 0.64 0.47
N VAL A 122 5.70 1.05 -0.74
CA VAL A 122 5.10 0.46 -1.94
C VAL A 122 5.74 -0.90 -2.20
N ASN A 123 4.93 -1.86 -2.63
CA ASN A 123 5.37 -3.19 -3.00
C ASN A 123 5.29 -3.34 -4.54
N PHE A 124 6.44 -3.43 -5.21
CA PHE A 124 6.55 -3.54 -6.66
C PHE A 124 6.20 -4.94 -7.19
N ARG A 125 6.27 -5.97 -6.34
CA ARG A 125 6.07 -7.36 -6.74
C ARG A 125 4.63 -7.69 -7.11
N LYS A 126 3.66 -7.11 -6.38
CA LYS A 126 2.25 -7.50 -6.51
C LYS A 126 1.41 -6.38 -7.10
N ILE A 127 1.00 -6.57 -8.35
CA ILE A 127 0.08 -5.69 -9.07
C ILE A 127 -1.36 -6.06 -8.71
N TYR A 128 -2.18 -5.04 -8.48
CA TYR A 128 -3.61 -5.14 -8.25
C TYR A 128 -4.36 -4.42 -9.36
N THR A 129 -5.44 -5.03 -9.85
CA THR A 129 -6.39 -4.36 -10.73
C THR A 129 -7.50 -3.76 -9.86
N VAL A 130 -7.70 -2.44 -9.97
CA VAL A 130 -8.75 -1.72 -9.25
C VAL A 130 -9.74 -1.16 -10.27
N GLU A 131 -10.99 -1.65 -10.20
CA GLU A 131 -12.10 -1.17 -11.03
C GLU A 131 -12.46 0.29 -10.69
N HIS A 132 -12.80 1.09 -11.70
CA HIS A 132 -13.09 2.51 -11.53
C HIS A 132 -14.40 2.80 -10.78
N ASN A 133 -15.31 1.82 -10.70
CA ASN A 133 -16.60 1.94 -10.04
C ASN A 133 -16.53 1.74 -8.52
N VAL A 134 -15.36 1.39 -7.97
CA VAL A 134 -15.21 1.25 -6.51
C VAL A 134 -15.12 2.62 -5.84
N LYS A 135 -15.76 2.75 -4.68
CA LYS A 135 -15.67 3.97 -3.88
C LYS A 135 -14.30 4.04 -3.21
N VAL A 136 -13.53 5.06 -3.55
CA VAL A 136 -12.21 5.31 -2.96
C VAL A 136 -12.18 6.62 -2.19
N ASN A 137 -11.33 6.67 -1.18
CA ASN A 137 -10.97 7.91 -0.50
C ASN A 137 -9.65 8.43 -1.10
N ALA A 138 -9.74 9.50 -1.89
CA ALA A 138 -8.59 10.15 -2.52
C ALA A 138 -7.66 10.72 -1.46
N PHE A 139 -6.36 10.45 -1.57
CA PHE A 139 -5.36 10.91 -0.62
C PHE A 139 -4.41 11.94 -1.23
N GLY A 140 -3.86 11.67 -2.41
CA GLY A 140 -2.82 12.53 -2.99
C GLY A 140 -2.29 12.02 -4.32
N GLN A 141 -1.13 12.53 -4.69
CA GLN A 141 -0.48 12.27 -5.96
C GLN A 141 1.04 12.17 -5.75
N VAL A 142 1.69 11.21 -6.42
CA VAL A 142 3.16 11.17 -6.58
C VAL A 142 3.58 12.24 -7.56
#